data_AF-A0AB39VJX2-F1
#
_entry.id   AF-A0AB39VJX2-F1
#
_cell.length_a   1.000
_cell.length_b   1.000
_cell.length_c   1.000
_cell.angle_alpha   90.00
_cell.angle_beta   90.00
_cell.angle_gamma   90.00
#
_symmetry.space_group_name_H-M   'P 1'
#
loop_
_entity.id
_entity.type
_entity.pdbx_description
1 polymer ?
#
loop_
_entity_poly.entity_id
_entity_poly.type
_entity_poly.pdbx_seq_one_letter_code
_entity_poly.pdbx_strand_id
1 'polypeptide(L)'
;MGSIISNIVHPIWKIEGNVNTKSMIQVAIVVILGTSIAYLIYIASLNYISSSLAGILTAFEPVLAAILSVIIFGLTFSVVELIGFVLVFISIFILEKRL
;
A
#
# COMPACT_ATOMS: atom_id res chain seq x y z
N MET A 1 8.74 2.42 18.40
CA MET A 1 7.96 2.88 19.56
C MET A 1 6.45 2.65 19.42
N GLY A 2 5.85 2.83 18.22
CA GLY A 2 4.41 2.56 18.02
C GLY A 2 3.95 1.14 18.38
N SER A 3 4.75 0.10 18.06
CA SER A 3 4.42 -1.29 18.44
C SER A 3 4.29 -1.55 19.94
N ILE A 4 5.08 -0.87 20.78
CA ILE A 4 5.07 -1.11 22.23
C ILE A 4 3.81 -0.50 22.84
N ILE A 5 3.47 0.74 22.43
CA ILE A 5 2.29 1.46 22.91
C ILE A 5 1.00 0.78 22.39
N SER A 6 0.99 0.34 21.14
CA SER A 6 -0.14 -0.37 20.54
C SER A 6 -0.47 -1.68 21.26
N ASN A 7 0.53 -2.42 21.74
CA ASN A 7 0.33 -3.71 22.44
C ASN A 7 -0.25 -3.54 23.86
N ILE A 8 -0.12 -2.36 24.46
CA ILE A 8 -0.71 -2.06 25.78
C ILE A 8 -2.20 -1.74 25.66
N VAL A 9 -2.61 -1.03 24.60
CA VAL A 9 -4.02 -0.62 24.37
C VAL A 9 -4.82 -1.73 23.69
N HIS A 10 -4.25 -2.35 22.66
CA HIS A 10 -4.83 -3.50 21.96
C HIS A 10 -3.83 -4.66 22.04
N PRO A 11 -3.98 -5.55 23.05
CA PRO A 11 -3.07 -6.66 23.23
C PRO A 11 -3.14 -7.56 22.01
N ILE A 12 -1.99 -7.81 21.37
CA ILE A 12 -1.92 -8.67 20.16
C ILE A 12 -2.43 -10.10 20.40
N TRP A 13 -2.51 -10.50 21.67
CA TRP A 13 -3.00 -11.79 22.16
C TRP A 13 -4.51 -11.81 22.45
N LYS A 14 -5.20 -10.66 22.54
CA LYS A 14 -6.66 -10.60 22.58
C LYS A 14 -7.16 -10.41 21.16
N ILE A 15 -7.36 -11.53 20.46
CA ILE A 15 -8.04 -11.54 19.17
C ILE A 15 -9.53 -11.25 19.45
N GLU A 16 -9.89 -9.97 19.44
CA GLU A 16 -11.30 -9.54 19.47
C GLU A 16 -11.90 -9.76 18.08
N GLY A 17 -12.16 -11.03 17.77
CA GLY A 17 -12.72 -11.47 16.51
C GLY A 17 -12.92 -12.97 16.54
N ASN A 18 -14.09 -13.43 16.08
CA ASN A 18 -14.32 -14.86 15.90
C ASN A 18 -13.34 -15.34 14.81
N VAL A 19 -12.28 -16.05 15.22
CA VAL A 19 -11.24 -16.57 14.32
C VAL A 19 -11.84 -17.72 13.51
N ASN A 20 -12.65 -17.34 12.53
CA ASN A 20 -13.38 -18.24 11.68
C ASN A 20 -12.48 -18.64 10.50
N THR A 21 -12.64 -19.87 9.99
CA THR A 21 -11.92 -20.38 8.82
C THR A 21 -12.01 -19.41 7.62
N LYS A 22 -13.14 -18.70 7.49
CA LYS A 22 -13.34 -17.67 6.46
C LYS A 22 -12.36 -16.50 6.58
N SER A 23 -12.14 -15.98 7.78
CA SER A 23 -11.20 -14.87 8.02
C SER A 23 -9.76 -15.30 7.79
N MET A 24 -9.41 -16.54 8.16
CA MET A 24 -8.07 -17.09 7.89
C MET A 24 -7.80 -17.19 6.38
N ILE A 25 -8.77 -17.66 5.60
CA ILE A 25 -8.67 -17.73 4.13
C ILE A 25 -8.54 -16.33 3.52
N GLN A 26 -9.31 -15.34 3.99
CA GLN A 26 -9.20 -13.97 3.50
C GLN A 26 -7.80 -13.38 3.72
N VAL A 27 -7.23 -13.57 4.92
CA VAL A 27 -5.86 -13.12 5.22
C VAL A 27 -4.85 -13.85 4.33
N ALA A 28 -4.97 -15.17 4.16
CA ALA A 28 -4.09 -15.94 3.30
C ALA A 28 -4.13 -15.45 1.84
N ILE A 29 -5.31 -15.12 1.32
CA ILE A 29 -5.48 -14.58 -0.03
C ILE A 29 -4.76 -13.23 -0.17
N VAL A 30 -4.94 -12.30 0.77
CA VAL A 30 -4.30 -10.97 0.72
C VAL A 30 -2.78 -11.09 0.80
N VAL A 31 -2.26 -11.97 1.66
CA VAL A 31 -0.81 -12.17 1.81
C VAL A 31 -0.23 -12.79 0.55
N ILE A 32 -0.81 -13.88 0.05
CA ILE A 32 -0.25 -14.61 -1.10
C ILE A 32 -0.42 -13.80 -2.39
N LEU A 33 -1.66 -13.39 -2.71
CA LEU A 33 -1.94 -12.71 -3.97
C LEU A 33 -1.52 -11.25 -3.94
N GLY A 34 -1.92 -10.53 -2.88
CA GLY A 34 -1.72 -9.08 -2.79
C GLY A 34 -0.29 -8.67 -2.46
N THR A 35 0.51 -9.55 -1.86
CA THR A 35 1.86 -9.20 -1.39
C THR A 35 2.93 -10.06 -2.06
N SER A 36 2.90 -11.39 -1.85
CA SER A 36 3.97 -12.27 -2.32
C SER A 36 4.06 -12.33 -3.85
N ILE A 37 2.95 -12.58 -4.53
CA ILE A 37 2.93 -12.66 -6.00
C ILE A 37 3.24 -11.29 -6.61
N ALA A 38 2.63 -10.21 -6.09
CA ALA A 38 2.91 -8.85 -6.55
C ALA A 38 4.40 -8.51 -6.45
N TYR A 39 5.06 -8.89 -5.35
CA TYR A 39 6.49 -8.68 -5.15
C TYR A 39 7.35 -9.53 -6.11
N LEU A 40 6.96 -10.79 -6.36
CA LEU A 40 7.65 -11.63 -7.34
C LEU A 40 7.54 -11.06 -8.76
N ILE A 41 6.37 -10.54 -9.14
CA ILE A 41 6.16 -9.86 -10.43
C ILE A 41 7.01 -8.59 -10.50
N TYR A 42 7.12 -7.83 -9.41
CA TYR A 42 8.01 -6.66 -9.34
C TYR A 42 9.46 -7.06 -9.62
N ILE A 43 10.00 -8.06 -8.92
CA ILE A 43 11.38 -8.54 -9.17
C ILE A 43 11.52 -9.06 -10.60
N ALA A 44 10.54 -9.82 -11.11
CA ALA A 44 10.56 -10.30 -12.48
C ALA A 44 10.61 -9.13 -13.47
N SER A 45 9.83 -8.07 -13.25
CA SER A 45 9.77 -6.88 -14.10
C SER A 45 11.13 -6.18 -14.21
N LEU A 46 11.95 -6.17 -13.15
CA LEU A 46 13.29 -5.56 -13.19
C LEU A 46 14.24 -6.23 -14.21
N ASN A 47 13.94 -7.45 -14.67
CA ASN A 47 14.69 -8.11 -15.74
C ASN A 47 14.24 -7.67 -17.15
N TYR A 48 13.07 -7.02 -17.26
CA TYR A 48 12.46 -6.58 -18.53
C TYR A 48 12.46 -5.07 -18.71
N ILE A 49 12.37 -4.31 -17.62
CA ILE A 49 12.35 -2.84 -17.61
C ILE A 49 13.55 -2.29 -16.85
N SER A 50 14.11 -1.19 -17.35
CA SER A 50 15.24 -0.52 -16.69
C SER A 50 14.83 -0.02 -15.31
N SER A 51 15.79 0.09 -14.40
CA SER A 51 15.59 0.60 -13.03
C SER A 51 14.93 1.98 -13.01
N SER A 52 15.22 2.83 -14.00
CA SER A 52 14.58 4.14 -14.18
C SER A 52 13.08 4.01 -14.49
N LEU A 53 12.70 3.12 -15.41
CA LEU A 53 11.29 2.95 -15.79
C LEU A 53 10.48 2.27 -14.67
N ALA A 54 11.10 1.34 -13.94
CA ALA A 54 10.52 0.78 -12.72
C ALA A 54 10.28 1.86 -11.65
N GLY A 55 11.24 2.77 -11.44
CA GLY A 55 11.11 3.89 -10.50
C GLY A 55 9.97 4.85 -10.86
N ILE A 56 9.79 5.16 -12.15
CA ILE A 56 8.64 5.94 -12.62
C ILE A 56 7.34 5.19 -12.32
N LEU A 57 7.27 3.88 -12.56
CA LEU A 57 6.07 3.09 -12.28
C LEU A 57 5.70 3.08 -10.80
N THR A 58 6.69 3.00 -9.90
CA THR A 58 6.49 3.12 -8.45
C THR A 58 6.01 4.52 -8.04
N ALA A 59 6.50 5.57 -8.72
CA ALA A 59 6.00 6.93 -8.52
C ALA A 59 4.51 7.10 -8.89
N PHE A 60 3.97 6.25 -9.77
CA PHE A 60 2.54 6.22 -10.12
C PHE A 60 1.67 5.40 -9.15
N GLU A 61 2.25 4.58 -8.29
CA GLU A 61 1.52 3.77 -7.30
C GLU A 61 0.50 4.58 -6.46
N PRO A 62 0.83 5.76 -5.88
CA PRO A 62 -0.15 6.56 -5.16
C PRO A 62 -1.28 7.10 -6.03
N VAL A 63 -1.05 7.35 -7.32
CA VAL A 63 -2.10 7.74 -8.28
C VAL A 63 -3.10 6.59 -8.44
N LEU A 64 -2.60 5.38 -8.75
CA LEU A 64 -3.44 4.21 -8.91
C LEU A 64 -4.19 3.88 -7.62
N ALA A 65 -3.52 3.94 -6.48
CA ALA A 65 -4.13 3.72 -5.18
C ALA A 65 -5.31 4.69 -4.94
N ALA A 66 -5.14 5.98 -5.25
CA ALA A 66 -6.22 6.96 -5.11
C ALA A 66 -7.39 6.69 -6.07
N ILE A 67 -7.11 6.40 -7.34
CA ILE A 67 -8.15 6.10 -8.34
C ILE A 67 -8.92 4.84 -7.94
N LEU A 68 -8.21 3.75 -7.62
CA LEU A 68 -8.83 2.49 -7.19
C LEU A 68 -9.59 2.65 -5.88
N SER A 69 -9.13 3.51 -4.97
CA SER A 69 -9.83 3.82 -3.73
C SER A 69 -11.22 4.43 -3.98
N VAL A 70 -11.33 5.33 -4.95
CA VAL A 70 -12.61 5.93 -5.35
C VAL A 70 -13.48 4.92 -6.08
N ILE A 71 -12.92 4.17 -7.04
CA ILE A 71 -13.70 3.26 -7.89
C ILE A 71 -14.19 2.04 -7.11
N ILE A 72 -13.33 1.41 -6.30
CA ILE A 72 -13.63 0.15 -5.61
C ILE A 72 -14.35 0.41 -4.29
N PHE A 73 -13.88 1.37 -3.50
CA PHE A 73 -14.40 1.61 -2.15
C PHE A 73 -15.36 2.80 -2.09
N GLY A 74 -15.55 3.56 -3.17
CA GLY A 74 -16.47 4.70 -3.20
C GLY A 74 -16.03 5.86 -2.30
N LEU A 75 -14.73 5.92 -1.97
CA LEU A 75 -14.22 6.94 -1.05
C LEU A 75 -14.29 8.32 -1.69
N THR A 76 -14.64 9.32 -0.89
CA THR A 76 -14.63 10.73 -1.29
C THR A 76 -13.51 11.44 -0.57
N PHE A 77 -12.68 12.18 -1.31
CA PHE A 77 -11.56 12.90 -0.73
C PHE A 77 -12.03 14.24 -0.15
N SER A 78 -11.74 14.44 1.13
CA SER A 78 -11.83 15.72 1.80
C SER A 78 -10.70 16.67 1.36
N VAL A 79 -10.85 17.95 1.66
CA VAL A 79 -9.84 18.98 1.32
C VAL A 79 -8.48 18.66 1.95
N VAL A 80 -8.47 18.11 3.17
CA VAL A 80 -7.23 17.75 3.88
C VAL A 80 -6.52 16.59 3.19
N GLU A 81 -7.27 15.57 2.75
CA GLU A 81 -6.71 14.43 2.02
C GLU A 81 -6.17 14.85 0.65
N LEU A 82 -6.82 15.81 -0.01
CA LEU A 82 -6.34 16.38 -1.27
C LEU A 82 -4.99 17.11 -1.09
N ILE A 83 -4.84 17.88 0.00
CA ILE A 83 -3.57 18.53 0.34
C ILE A 83 -2.49 17.47 0.62
N GLY A 84 -2.83 16.41 1.36
CA GLY A 84 -1.93 15.29 1.61
C GLY A 84 -1.49 14.60 0.32
N PHE A 85 -2.42 14.36 -0.60
CA PHE A 85 -2.14 13.80 -1.92
C PHE A 85 -1.14 14.67 -2.69
N VAL A 86 -1.38 15.98 -2.78
CA VAL A 86 -0.47 16.93 -3.46
C VAL A 86 0.94 16.92 -2.85
N LEU A 87 1.05 16.85 -1.51
CA LEU A 87 2.35 16.76 -0.83
C LEU A 87 3.14 15.50 -1.19
N VAL A 88 2.46 14.37 -1.37
CA VAL A 88 3.09 13.13 -1.84
C VAL A 88 3.63 13.30 -3.25
N PHE A 89 2.88 13.89 -4.18
CA PHE A 89 3.39 14.17 -5.55
C PHE A 89 4.60 15.09 -5.55
N ILE A 90 4.56 16.17 -4.77
CA ILE A 90 5.70 17.08 -4.67
C ILE A 90 6.95 16.32 -4.18
N SER A 91 6.79 15.45 -3.18
CA SER A 91 7.89 14.64 -2.65
C SER A 91 8.48 13.70 -3.70
N ILE A 92 7.62 13.06 -4.50
CA ILE A 92 8.03 12.17 -5.60
C ILE A 92 8.79 12.95 -6.69
N PHE A 93 8.25 14.10 -7.12
CA PHE A 93 8.91 14.95 -8.12
C PHE A 93 10.29 15.43 -7.67
N ILE A 94 10.44 15.79 -6.39
CA ILE A 94 11.74 16.18 -5.83
C ILE A 94 12.71 15.00 -5.83
N LEU A 95 12.23 13.79 -5.49
CA LEU A 95 13.05 12.59 -5.43
C LEU A 95 13.52 12.16 -6.82
N GLU A 96 12.64 12.16 -7.82
CA GLU A 96 12.96 11.80 -9.20
C GLU A 96 13.98 12.76 -9.81
N LYS A 97 13.88 14.06 -9.53
CA LYS A 97 14.86 15.06 -10.02
C LYS A 97 16.27 14.87 -9.44
N ARG A 98 16.42 14.06 -8.39
CA ARG A 98 17.70 13.77 -7.73
C ARG A 98 18.33 12.45 -8.19
N LEU A 99 17.58 11.60 -8.89
CA LEU A 99 18.07 10.37 -9.54
C LEU A 99 18.52 10.66 -10.98
#